data_AF-A0A1Q7MS71-F1
#
_entry.id   AF-A0A1Q7MS71-F1
#
_cell.length_a   1.000
_cell.length_b   1.000
_cell.length_c   1.000
_cell.angle_alpha   90.00
_cell.angle_beta   90.00
_cell.angle_gamma   90.00
#
_symmetry.space_group_name_H-M   'P 1'
#
loop_
_entity.id
_entity.type
_entity.pdbx_description
1 polymer ?
#
loop_
_entity_poly.entity_id
_entity_poly.type
_entity_poly.pdbx_seq_one_letter_code
_entity_poly.pdbx_strand_id
1 'polypeptide(L)'
;MKMLLRSRNVLPLGLIVLSLICRPAGAQWLKVPARAIPRTSDGKPNLAAPAPRLADGRPDLSGIWEPRGRYVQNLAADLKPEEVPFQAWAKALFDERKNGSYSREDPTAQCLPAGVPRINAAPPPWKLIQTPGFIVIIYEASTLWRQIFLDGRELAEDFTPTWLGYSTGKWDGDTLVVDTRGFNGKAWLDQSGKPSTDALHVIERFRRKDFGHMDIQITI
;
A
#
# COMPACT_ATOMS: atom_id res chain seq x y z
N MET A 1 -72.11 3.04 22.53
CA MET A 1 -71.54 3.71 23.71
C MET A 1 -70.20 3.04 24.07
N LYS A 2 -69.07 3.71 23.80
CA LYS A 2 -67.68 3.42 24.25
C LYS A 2 -66.78 4.48 23.57
N MET A 3 -66.68 5.67 24.16
CA MET A 3 -65.65 6.14 25.10
C MET A 3 -64.29 6.40 24.41
N LEU A 4 -64.00 7.70 24.25
CA LEU A 4 -62.74 8.27 23.77
C LEU A 4 -61.57 7.89 24.70
N LEU A 5 -60.42 7.56 24.11
CA LEU A 5 -59.10 7.69 24.75
C LEU A 5 -58.23 8.62 23.92
N ARG A 6 -58.05 9.83 24.45
CA ARG A 6 -57.19 10.90 23.93
C ARG A 6 -55.74 10.54 24.28
N SER A 7 -54.97 10.00 23.32
CA SER A 7 -53.53 9.82 23.51
C SER A 7 -52.86 11.20 23.42
N ARG A 8 -52.17 11.60 24.50
CA ARG A 8 -51.44 12.88 24.59
C ARG A 8 -50.23 12.83 23.65
N ASN A 9 -50.11 13.85 22.79
CA ASN A 9 -49.00 14.10 21.88
C ASN A 9 -47.68 14.34 22.65
N VAL A 10 -47.01 13.28 23.11
CA VAL A 10 -45.67 13.38 23.73
C VAL A 10 -44.57 12.85 22.81
N LEU A 11 -44.91 12.27 21.67
CA LEU A 11 -43.92 11.71 20.73
C LEU A 11 -43.09 12.73 19.91
N PRO A 12 -43.53 13.95 19.56
CA PRO A 12 -42.77 14.72 18.56
C PRO A 12 -41.55 15.44 19.14
N LEU A 13 -41.49 15.70 20.45
CA LEU A 13 -40.37 16.44 21.06
C LEU A 13 -39.11 15.58 21.23
N GLY A 14 -39.25 14.29 21.57
CA GLY A 14 -38.11 13.39 21.81
C GLY A 14 -37.27 13.14 20.54
N LEU A 15 -37.93 13.04 19.37
CA LEU A 15 -37.26 12.86 18.08
C LEU A 15 -36.49 14.10 17.61
N ILE A 16 -36.93 15.30 17.98
CA ILE A 16 -36.25 16.56 17.63
C ILE A 16 -34.99 16.77 18.48
N VAL A 17 -35.00 16.33 19.74
CA VAL A 17 -33.81 16.43 20.61
C VAL A 17 -32.73 15.42 20.19
N LEU A 18 -33.12 14.22 19.76
CA LEU A 18 -32.16 13.18 19.32
C LEU A 18 -31.46 13.56 17.99
N SER A 19 -32.13 14.29 17.09
CA SER A 19 -31.54 14.76 15.84
C SER A 19 -30.59 15.95 16.01
N LEU A 20 -30.71 16.72 17.09
CA LEU A 20 -29.82 17.85 17.40
C LEU A 20 -28.49 17.43 18.06
N ILE A 21 -28.44 16.27 18.72
CA ILE A 21 -27.23 15.74 19.37
C ILE A 21 -26.33 15.04 18.35
N CYS A 22 -26.90 14.59 17.23
CA CYS A 22 -26.16 14.00 16.11
C CYS A 22 -25.64 15.10 15.17
N ARG A 23 -24.82 16.02 15.69
CA ARG A 23 -23.97 16.80 14.79
C ARG A 23 -22.94 15.83 14.23
N PRO A 24 -22.90 15.54 12.91
CA PRO A 24 -21.70 14.96 12.35
C PRO A 24 -20.57 15.92 12.72
N ALA A 25 -19.59 15.44 13.49
CA ALA A 25 -18.37 16.19 13.74
C ALA A 25 -17.69 16.36 12.37
N GLY A 26 -18.06 17.43 11.67
CA GLY A 26 -17.53 17.75 10.36
C GLY A 26 -16.02 17.98 10.49
N ALA A 27 -15.25 17.14 9.82
CA ALA A 27 -13.83 17.28 9.49
C ALA A 27 -12.91 17.69 10.67
N GLN A 28 -12.11 16.76 11.17
CA GLN A 28 -11.08 17.03 12.20
C GLN A 28 -10.08 18.13 11.81
N TRP A 29 -9.94 18.47 10.53
CA TRP A 29 -8.96 19.45 10.07
C TRP A 29 -9.56 20.40 9.05
N LEU A 30 -9.79 21.66 9.45
CA LEU A 30 -10.34 22.72 8.60
C LEU A 30 -9.28 23.41 7.72
N LYS A 31 -8.00 23.32 8.12
CA LYS A 31 -6.85 23.90 7.42
C LYS A 31 -5.65 22.98 7.57
N VAL A 32 -5.53 22.00 6.69
CA VAL A 32 -4.28 21.23 6.54
C VAL A 32 -3.35 22.04 5.63
N PRO A 33 -2.18 22.49 6.10
CA PRO A 33 -1.17 23.06 5.21
C PRO A 33 -0.70 21.94 4.27
N ALA A 34 -1.29 21.86 3.09
CA ALA A 34 -0.78 20.95 2.08
C ALA A 34 0.56 21.49 1.60
N ARG A 35 1.56 20.62 1.50
CA ARG A 35 2.68 20.88 0.60
C ARG A 35 2.08 21.28 -0.74
N ALA A 36 2.46 22.43 -1.28
CA ALA A 36 1.72 23.07 -2.36
C ALA A 36 1.54 22.10 -3.54
N ILE A 37 0.34 21.51 -3.66
CA ILE A 37 -0.04 20.68 -4.78
C ILE A 37 -0.06 21.61 -5.99
N PRO A 38 0.75 21.38 -7.03
CA PRO A 38 0.71 22.17 -8.24
C PRO A 38 -0.71 22.21 -8.79
N ARG A 39 -1.15 23.37 -9.27
CA ARG A 39 -2.49 23.57 -9.82
C ARG A 39 -2.41 24.09 -11.25
N THR A 40 -3.39 23.70 -12.05
CA THR A 40 -3.66 24.26 -13.37
C THR A 40 -4.26 25.67 -13.24
N SER A 41 -4.39 26.38 -14.37
CA SER A 41 -4.99 27.73 -14.41
C SER A 41 -6.46 27.75 -13.97
N ASP A 42 -7.19 26.65 -14.12
CA ASP A 42 -8.56 26.45 -13.61
C ASP A 42 -8.61 25.99 -12.14
N GLY A 43 -7.46 25.96 -11.44
CA GLY A 43 -7.37 25.71 -10.00
C GLY A 43 -7.42 24.23 -9.58
N LYS A 44 -7.47 23.29 -10.53
CA LYS A 44 -7.49 21.85 -10.25
C LYS A 44 -6.07 21.32 -9.95
N PRO A 45 -5.91 20.23 -9.17
CA PRO A 45 -4.62 19.57 -9.01
C PRO A 45 -4.00 19.17 -10.35
N ASN A 46 -2.76 19.57 -10.59
CA ASN A 46 -1.98 19.16 -11.74
C ASN A 46 -1.06 18.00 -11.36
N LEU A 47 -1.56 16.77 -11.52
CA LEU A 47 -0.78 15.55 -11.24
C LEU A 47 0.37 15.34 -12.22
N ALA A 48 0.31 15.94 -13.42
CA ALA A 48 1.36 15.86 -14.44
C ALA A 48 2.44 16.95 -14.28
N ALA A 49 2.38 17.77 -13.23
CA ALA A 49 3.43 18.75 -12.95
C ALA A 49 4.78 18.05 -12.68
N PRO A 50 5.93 18.73 -12.87
CA PRO A 50 7.24 18.14 -12.61
C PRO A 50 7.35 17.51 -11.21
N ALA A 51 8.07 16.40 -11.12
CA ALA A 51 8.31 15.73 -9.85
C ALA A 51 8.99 16.68 -8.85
N PRO A 52 8.51 16.79 -7.61
CA PRO A 52 9.18 17.60 -6.58
C PRO A 52 10.56 17.03 -6.28
N ARG A 53 11.50 17.91 -5.93
CA ARG A 53 12.87 17.54 -5.55
C ARG A 53 13.19 18.04 -4.15
N LEU A 54 14.06 17.30 -3.47
CA LEU A 54 14.67 17.70 -2.20
C LEU A 54 15.78 18.74 -2.44
N ALA A 55 16.29 19.32 -1.36
CA ALA A 55 17.38 20.30 -1.41
C ALA A 55 18.69 19.73 -1.99
N ASP A 56 18.89 18.42 -1.88
CA ASP A 56 20.02 17.70 -2.47
C ASP A 56 19.82 17.36 -3.97
N GLY A 57 18.72 17.82 -4.56
CA GLY A 57 18.38 17.61 -5.96
C GLY A 57 17.76 16.25 -6.26
N ARG A 58 17.67 15.31 -5.30
CA ARG A 58 17.02 14.01 -5.55
C ARG A 58 15.50 14.18 -5.67
N PRO A 59 14.82 13.31 -6.44
CA PRO A 59 13.36 13.27 -6.42
C PRO A 59 12.85 13.04 -5.00
N ASP A 60 11.88 13.84 -4.59
CA ASP A 60 11.18 13.63 -3.33
C ASP A 60 10.08 12.61 -3.57
N LEU A 61 10.17 11.43 -2.97
CA LEU A 61 9.17 10.37 -3.11
C LEU A 61 8.02 10.54 -2.12
N SER A 62 8.09 11.51 -1.21
CA SER A 62 7.09 11.68 -0.14
C SER A 62 5.73 12.04 -0.72
N GLY A 63 4.70 11.40 -0.17
CA GLY A 63 3.33 11.54 -0.67
C GLY A 63 2.42 10.44 -0.14
N ILE A 64 1.15 10.55 -0.51
CA ILE A 64 0.18 9.47 -0.40
C ILE A 64 0.06 8.87 -1.80
N TRP A 65 0.19 7.56 -1.90
CA TRP A 65 0.20 6.84 -3.15
C TRP A 65 -0.94 5.85 -3.19
N GLU A 66 -1.72 5.92 -4.27
CA GLU A 66 -2.85 5.04 -4.53
C GLU A 66 -2.43 3.98 -5.55
N PRO A 67 -2.30 2.72 -5.15
CA PRO A 67 -1.90 1.67 -6.06
C PRO A 67 -3.02 1.24 -6.99
N ARG A 68 -2.62 0.65 -8.12
CA ARG A 68 -3.57 0.04 -9.07
C ARG A 68 -3.80 -1.41 -8.69
N GLY A 69 -5.07 -1.78 -8.49
CA GLY A 69 -5.47 -3.13 -8.07
C GLY A 69 -5.09 -4.29 -9.01
N ARG A 70 -4.66 -4.00 -10.23
CA ARG A 70 -4.23 -5.03 -11.20
C ARG A 70 -3.06 -5.89 -10.68
N TYR A 71 -2.09 -5.27 -10.01
CA TYR A 71 -0.86 -5.97 -9.59
C TYR A 71 -1.01 -6.75 -8.29
N VAL A 72 -2.00 -6.44 -7.44
CA VAL A 72 -2.32 -7.29 -6.29
C VAL A 72 -3.03 -8.56 -6.73
N GLN A 73 -3.75 -8.53 -7.86
CA GLN A 73 -4.38 -9.71 -8.47
C GLN A 73 -3.35 -10.61 -9.14
N ASN A 74 -2.53 -10.03 -10.02
CA ASN A 74 -1.47 -10.73 -10.73
C ASN A 74 -0.24 -9.83 -10.81
N LEU A 75 0.82 -10.16 -10.06
CA LEU A 75 2.06 -9.41 -10.03
C LEU A 75 2.74 -9.37 -11.41
N ALA A 76 2.59 -10.45 -12.19
CA ALA A 76 3.17 -10.61 -13.51
C ALA A 76 2.20 -10.17 -14.64
N ALA A 77 1.27 -9.25 -14.36
CA ALA A 77 0.22 -8.89 -15.31
C ALA A 77 0.72 -8.28 -16.63
N ASP A 78 1.94 -7.74 -16.65
CA ASP A 78 2.57 -7.15 -17.85
C ASP A 78 3.48 -8.15 -18.61
N LEU A 79 3.62 -9.38 -18.13
CA LEU A 79 4.37 -10.45 -18.77
C LEU A 79 3.43 -11.43 -19.46
N LYS A 80 3.90 -12.08 -20.52
CA LYS A 80 3.20 -13.25 -21.06
C LYS A 80 3.34 -14.43 -20.08
N PRO A 81 2.36 -15.35 -20.01
CA PRO A 81 2.44 -16.48 -19.09
C PRO A 81 3.72 -17.32 -19.22
N GLU A 82 4.26 -17.44 -20.44
CA GLU A 82 5.48 -18.21 -20.74
C GLU A 82 6.75 -17.49 -20.31
N GLU A 83 6.69 -16.18 -20.07
CA GLU A 83 7.82 -15.34 -19.63
C GLU A 83 7.95 -15.34 -18.10
N VAL A 84 6.94 -15.83 -17.36
CA VAL A 84 6.99 -15.88 -15.89
C VAL A 84 7.86 -17.06 -15.44
N PRO A 85 9.03 -16.82 -14.83
CA PRO A 85 9.92 -17.90 -14.43
C PRO A 85 9.34 -18.59 -13.20
N PHE A 86 9.04 -19.88 -13.33
CA PHE A 86 8.68 -20.72 -12.18
C PHE A 86 9.67 -21.86 -12.01
N GLN A 87 10.01 -22.15 -10.76
CA GLN A 87 10.50 -23.47 -10.39
C GLN A 87 9.36 -24.49 -10.53
N ALA A 88 9.70 -25.75 -10.84
CA ALA A 88 8.69 -26.78 -11.12
C ALA A 88 7.67 -26.95 -9.99
N TRP A 89 8.12 -26.99 -8.73
CA TRP A 89 7.23 -27.10 -7.56
C TRP A 89 6.34 -25.85 -7.40
N ALA A 90 6.88 -24.66 -7.69
CA ALA A 90 6.16 -23.40 -7.55
C ALA A 90 5.05 -23.30 -8.62
N LYS A 91 5.34 -23.77 -9.84
CA LYS A 91 4.34 -23.86 -10.92
C LYS A 91 3.20 -24.80 -10.57
N ALA A 92 3.52 -25.99 -10.05
CA ALA A 92 2.52 -26.97 -9.64
C ALA A 92 1.60 -26.40 -8.54
N LEU A 93 2.17 -25.76 -7.53
CA LEU A 93 1.40 -25.13 -6.45
C LEU A 93 0.57 -23.93 -6.94
N PHE A 94 1.11 -23.11 -7.84
CA PHE A 94 0.34 -22.04 -8.47
C PHE A 94 -0.82 -22.59 -9.30
N ASP A 95 -0.62 -23.66 -10.08
CA ASP A 95 -1.67 -24.27 -10.90
C ASP A 95 -2.80 -24.87 -10.06
N GLU A 96 -2.49 -25.39 -8.87
CA GLU A 96 -3.46 -25.83 -7.88
C GLU A 96 -4.28 -24.66 -7.31
N ARG A 97 -3.63 -23.52 -7.03
CA ARG A 97 -4.25 -22.35 -6.37
C ARG A 97 -5.01 -21.40 -7.30
N LYS A 98 -4.60 -21.28 -8.57
CA LYS A 98 -5.05 -20.21 -9.49
C LYS A 98 -6.55 -20.17 -9.78
N ASN A 99 -7.27 -21.27 -9.56
CA ASN A 99 -8.72 -21.34 -9.73
C ASN A 99 -9.49 -20.72 -8.53
N GLY A 100 -8.79 -20.29 -7.48
CA GLY A 100 -9.35 -19.66 -6.29
C GLY A 100 -9.84 -20.63 -5.20
N SER A 101 -9.78 -21.95 -5.39
CA SER A 101 -10.26 -22.92 -4.39
C SER A 101 -9.49 -22.85 -3.06
N TYR A 102 -8.27 -22.33 -3.10
CA TYR A 102 -7.36 -22.20 -1.96
C TYR A 102 -7.31 -20.77 -1.40
N SER A 103 -8.23 -19.87 -1.77
CA SER A 103 -8.19 -18.46 -1.34
C SER A 103 -8.24 -18.27 0.18
N ARG A 104 -8.73 -19.26 0.95
CA ARG A 104 -8.72 -19.25 2.42
C ARG A 104 -7.32 -19.43 3.03
N GLU A 105 -6.37 -19.94 2.25
CA GLU A 105 -4.98 -20.14 2.64
C GLU A 105 -4.11 -18.90 2.36
N ASP A 106 -4.63 -17.92 1.62
CA ASP A 106 -3.95 -16.64 1.45
C ASP A 106 -3.77 -16.01 2.85
N PRO A 107 -2.53 -15.67 3.27
CA PRO A 107 -2.29 -15.07 4.58
C PRO A 107 -3.16 -13.84 4.85
N THR A 108 -3.46 -13.05 3.81
CA THR A 108 -4.30 -11.86 3.95
C THR A 108 -5.76 -12.20 4.26
N ALA A 109 -6.26 -13.38 3.87
CA ALA A 109 -7.57 -13.88 4.27
C ALA A 109 -7.64 -14.27 5.75
N GLN A 110 -6.47 -14.44 6.40
CA GLN A 110 -6.34 -14.73 7.83
C GLN A 110 -5.84 -13.53 8.64
N CYS A 111 -6.02 -12.31 8.12
CA CYS A 111 -5.54 -11.07 8.73
C CYS A 111 -4.02 -11.04 8.97
N LEU A 112 -3.25 -11.83 8.22
CA LEU A 112 -1.79 -11.81 8.24
C LEU A 112 -1.24 -10.89 7.14
N PRO A 113 -0.03 -10.31 7.32
CA PRO A 113 0.56 -9.41 6.35
C PRO A 113 0.72 -9.98 4.93
N ALA A 114 0.54 -9.11 3.92
CA ALA A 114 0.68 -9.47 2.51
C ALA A 114 2.13 -9.65 2.04
N GLY A 115 3.12 -9.13 2.79
CA GLY A 115 4.52 -9.11 2.39
C GLY A 115 4.86 -8.13 1.27
N VAL A 116 6.15 -8.01 0.95
CA VAL A 116 6.66 -7.23 -0.19
C VAL A 116 6.88 -8.20 -1.37
N PRO A 117 6.52 -7.84 -2.61
CA PRO A 117 6.05 -6.52 -3.04
C PRO A 117 4.53 -6.32 -2.97
N ARG A 118 3.77 -7.38 -2.67
CA ARG A 118 2.30 -7.39 -2.76
C ARG A 118 1.63 -6.23 -2.00
N ILE A 119 2.14 -5.88 -0.81
CA ILE A 119 1.58 -4.80 0.01
C ILE A 119 1.60 -3.43 -0.69
N ASN A 120 2.55 -3.18 -1.59
CA ASN A 120 2.59 -1.93 -2.37
C ASN A 120 1.44 -1.83 -3.38
N ALA A 121 0.85 -2.96 -3.77
CA ALA A 121 -0.27 -3.03 -4.71
C ALA A 121 -1.64 -3.20 -4.00
N ALA A 122 -1.66 -3.33 -2.67
CA ALA A 122 -2.88 -3.53 -1.89
C ALA A 122 -3.83 -2.33 -2.06
N PRO A 123 -5.17 -2.50 -2.17
CA PRO A 123 -6.07 -1.42 -2.54
C PRO A 123 -6.03 -0.13 -1.69
N PRO A 124 -5.87 -0.19 -0.35
CA PRO A 124 -5.75 1.01 0.46
C PRO A 124 -4.47 1.81 0.13
N PRO A 125 -4.52 3.16 0.19
CA PRO A 125 -3.34 3.98 -0.05
C PRO A 125 -2.24 3.73 0.99
N TRP A 126 -1.02 4.10 0.62
CA TRP A 126 0.12 4.10 1.53
C TRP A 126 0.86 5.44 1.46
N LYS A 127 1.41 5.85 2.60
CA LYS A 127 2.13 7.12 2.74
C LYS A 127 3.63 6.85 2.79
N LEU A 128 4.37 7.49 1.90
CA LEU A 128 5.83 7.49 1.93
C LEU A 128 6.33 8.79 2.58
N ILE A 129 7.27 8.65 3.50
CA ILE A 129 7.96 9.74 4.17
C ILE A 129 9.45 9.55 3.94
N GLN A 130 10.08 10.52 3.28
CA GLN A 130 11.51 10.48 2.99
C GLN A 130 12.29 11.39 3.95
N THR A 131 13.33 10.83 4.56
CA THR A 131 14.32 11.55 5.35
C THR A 131 15.71 11.34 4.73
N PRO A 132 16.76 12.09 5.16
CA PRO A 132 18.10 11.89 4.62
C PRO A 132 18.68 10.48 4.85
N GLY A 133 18.37 9.84 5.98
CA GLY A 133 18.96 8.55 6.37
C GLY A 133 18.08 7.32 6.11
N PHE A 134 16.77 7.51 5.99
CA PHE A 134 15.82 6.42 5.77
C PHE A 134 14.50 6.92 5.16
N ILE A 135 13.76 5.99 4.56
CA ILE A 135 12.38 6.18 4.12
C ILE A 135 11.47 5.30 4.97
N VAL A 136 10.29 5.83 5.33
CA VAL A 136 9.22 5.06 5.94
C VAL A 136 8.05 4.99 4.97
N ILE A 137 7.54 3.79 4.73
CA ILE A 137 6.25 3.58 4.09
C ILE A 137 5.27 3.14 5.17
N ILE A 138 4.17 3.88 5.31
CA ILE A 138 3.07 3.56 6.21
C ILE A 138 1.93 3.03 5.35
N TYR A 139 1.58 1.77 5.53
CA TYR A 139 0.51 1.12 4.80
C TYR A 139 -0.78 1.21 5.60
N GLU A 140 -1.84 1.71 4.98
CA GLU A 140 -3.18 1.58 5.56
C GLU A 140 -3.58 0.10 5.63
N ALA A 141 -3.20 -0.68 4.60
CA ALA A 141 -3.37 -2.12 4.59
C ALA A 141 -2.68 -2.79 5.79
N SER A 142 -3.47 -3.48 6.61
CA SER A 142 -3.02 -4.19 7.83
C SER A 142 -2.34 -3.30 8.89
N THR A 143 -2.40 -1.97 8.77
CA THR A 143 -1.75 -1.01 9.69
C THR A 143 -0.26 -1.31 9.88
N LEU A 144 0.42 -1.63 8.78
CA LEU A 144 1.85 -1.98 8.76
C LEU A 144 2.71 -0.78 8.38
N TRP A 145 3.99 -0.87 8.70
CA TRP A 145 4.99 0.08 8.21
C TRP A 145 6.26 -0.65 7.79
N ARG A 146 7.00 -0.05 6.86
CA ARG A 146 8.30 -0.54 6.37
C ARG A 146 9.32 0.58 6.45
N GLN A 147 10.51 0.26 6.92
CA GLN A 147 11.68 1.15 6.88
C GLN A 147 12.61 0.70 5.77
N ILE A 148 13.11 1.66 4.99
CA ILE A 148 14.12 1.48 3.95
C ILE A 148 15.32 2.34 4.35
N PHE A 149 16.41 1.71 4.75
CA PHE A 149 17.61 2.42 5.22
C PHE A 149 18.49 2.86 4.05
N LEU A 150 18.97 4.10 4.08
CA LEU A 150 19.76 4.73 3.02
C LEU A 150 21.23 4.95 3.41
N ASP A 151 21.65 4.41 4.55
CA ASP A 151 22.96 4.63 5.16
C ASP A 151 24.02 3.59 4.78
N GLY A 152 23.71 2.72 3.80
CA GLY A 152 24.64 1.72 3.29
C GLY A 152 24.85 0.51 4.21
N ARG A 153 24.02 0.35 5.26
CA ARG A 153 24.04 -0.87 6.08
C ARG A 153 23.72 -2.12 5.25
N GLU A 154 24.18 -3.27 5.74
CA GLU A 154 23.92 -4.58 5.13
C GLU A 154 23.09 -5.45 6.09
N LEU A 155 22.34 -6.40 5.53
CA LEU A 155 21.62 -7.39 6.33
C LEU A 155 22.60 -8.45 6.82
N ALA A 156 22.62 -8.72 8.12
CA ALA A 156 23.42 -9.81 8.70
C ALA A 156 23.01 -11.17 8.13
N GLU A 157 23.84 -12.20 8.27
CA GLU A 157 23.48 -13.56 7.84
C GLU A 157 22.50 -14.24 8.82
N ASP A 158 22.51 -13.83 10.10
CA ASP A 158 21.74 -14.41 11.21
C ASP A 158 20.54 -13.54 11.60
N PHE A 159 19.70 -13.18 10.62
CA PHE A 159 18.50 -12.38 10.87
C PHE A 159 17.30 -13.20 11.35
N THR A 160 16.37 -12.56 12.06
CA THR A 160 15.05 -13.15 12.34
C THR A 160 14.11 -12.87 11.16
N PRO A 161 13.55 -13.88 10.48
CA PRO A 161 12.68 -13.66 9.33
C PRO A 161 11.42 -12.86 9.66
N THR A 162 11.03 -11.92 8.79
CA THR A 162 9.83 -11.08 9.00
C THR A 162 8.88 -11.13 7.79
N TRP A 163 7.69 -10.54 7.93
CA TRP A 163 6.73 -10.48 6.82
C TRP A 163 7.15 -9.52 5.71
N LEU A 164 7.77 -8.39 6.06
CA LEU A 164 8.13 -7.33 5.11
C LEU A 164 9.62 -7.36 4.72
N GLY A 165 10.39 -8.28 5.30
CA GLY A 165 11.84 -8.33 5.15
C GLY A 165 12.53 -7.11 5.75
N TYR A 166 13.81 -6.98 5.43
CA TYR A 166 14.68 -5.86 5.77
C TYR A 166 15.11 -5.16 4.49
N SER A 167 14.93 -3.85 4.43
CA SER A 167 15.13 -3.09 3.20
C SER A 167 16.26 -2.07 3.32
N THR A 168 17.14 -2.08 2.33
CA THR A 168 18.16 -1.05 2.12
C THR A 168 17.93 -0.39 0.77
N GLY A 169 18.32 0.88 0.65
CA GLY A 169 18.07 1.67 -0.55
C GLY A 169 19.31 2.41 -1.02
N LYS A 170 19.50 2.46 -2.34
CA LYS A 170 20.52 3.28 -3.00
C LYS A 170 19.93 4.05 -4.18
N TRP A 171 20.45 5.24 -4.42
CA TRP A 171 20.03 6.05 -5.57
C TRP A 171 20.81 5.66 -6.82
N ASP A 172 20.09 5.41 -7.90
CA ASP A 172 20.60 5.22 -9.25
C ASP A 172 20.04 6.36 -10.11
N GLY A 173 20.82 7.44 -10.14
CA GLY A 173 20.37 8.76 -10.59
C GLY A 173 19.10 9.19 -9.87
N ASP A 174 18.00 9.08 -10.60
CA ASP A 174 16.71 9.65 -10.28
C ASP A 174 15.71 8.56 -9.81
N THR A 175 16.23 7.35 -9.57
CA THR A 175 15.50 6.14 -9.16
C THR A 175 16.03 5.65 -7.82
N LEU A 176 15.16 5.34 -6.87
CA LEU A 176 15.55 4.64 -5.65
C LEU A 176 15.47 3.13 -5.91
N VAL A 177 16.62 2.46 -5.81
CA VAL A 177 16.75 1.01 -5.89
C VAL A 177 16.74 0.45 -4.48
N VAL A 178 15.72 -0.34 -4.17
CA VAL A 178 15.50 -0.95 -2.86
C VAL A 178 15.76 -2.44 -2.94
N ASP A 179 16.66 -2.93 -2.10
CA ASP A 179 16.99 -4.35 -1.94
C ASP A 179 16.32 -4.86 -0.66
N THR A 180 15.53 -5.93 -0.76
CA THR A 180 14.83 -6.51 0.40
C THR A 180 14.99 -8.02 0.46
N ARG A 181 15.42 -8.48 1.64
CA ARG A 181 15.68 -9.88 1.99
C ARG A 181 15.16 -10.18 3.40
N GLY A 182 15.25 -11.43 3.82
CA GLY A 182 14.92 -11.87 5.18
C GLY A 182 13.42 -12.02 5.43
N PHE A 183 12.72 -12.54 4.42
CA PHE A 183 11.30 -12.87 4.51
C PHE A 183 11.08 -14.17 5.27
N ASN A 184 9.90 -14.33 5.87
CA ASN A 184 9.50 -15.57 6.53
C ASN A 184 8.93 -16.65 5.57
N GLY A 185 8.84 -16.37 4.27
CA GLY A 185 8.35 -17.28 3.25
C GLY A 185 6.86 -17.64 3.29
N LYS A 186 6.06 -16.94 4.09
CA LYS A 186 4.63 -17.27 4.26
C LYS A 186 3.72 -16.53 3.30
N ALA A 187 4.16 -15.37 2.79
CA ALA A 187 3.36 -14.51 1.93
C ALA A 187 3.16 -15.11 0.52
N TRP A 188 1.99 -14.88 -0.06
CA TRP A 188 1.78 -15.08 -1.49
C TRP A 188 2.17 -13.80 -2.23
N LEU A 189 2.82 -13.92 -3.39
CA LEU A 189 3.28 -12.77 -4.17
C LEU A 189 2.13 -11.95 -4.77
N ASP A 190 0.96 -12.57 -4.96
CA ASP A 190 -0.29 -11.94 -5.40
C ASP A 190 -1.51 -12.81 -5.04
N GLN A 191 -2.72 -12.32 -5.31
CA GLN A 191 -3.97 -13.06 -5.09
C GLN A 191 -4.17 -14.25 -6.02
N SER A 192 -3.38 -14.37 -7.10
CA SER A 192 -3.45 -15.53 -8.00
C SER A 192 -2.79 -16.78 -7.41
N GLY A 193 -2.12 -16.67 -6.27
CA GLY A 193 -1.59 -17.83 -5.54
C GLY A 193 -0.12 -18.13 -5.78
N LYS A 194 0.64 -17.21 -6.38
CA LYS A 194 2.08 -17.39 -6.61
C LYS A 194 2.81 -17.52 -5.27
N PRO A 195 3.50 -18.65 -5.02
CA PRO A 195 4.16 -18.89 -3.74
C PRO A 195 5.46 -18.08 -3.60
N SER A 196 5.91 -17.89 -2.37
CA SER A 196 7.26 -17.42 -2.04
C SER A 196 7.89 -18.32 -0.97
N THR A 197 9.19 -18.16 -0.73
CA THR A 197 9.94 -18.82 0.35
C THR A 197 10.73 -17.79 1.15
N ASP A 198 11.42 -18.22 2.20
CA ASP A 198 12.34 -17.39 2.98
C ASP A 198 13.58 -16.96 2.18
N ALA A 199 13.90 -17.68 1.10
CA ALA A 199 14.92 -17.30 0.11
C ALA A 199 14.50 -16.18 -0.85
N LEU A 200 13.27 -15.63 -0.72
CA LEU A 200 12.80 -14.52 -1.54
C LEU A 200 13.77 -13.33 -1.47
N HIS A 201 14.13 -12.78 -2.62
CA HIS A 201 14.88 -11.54 -2.76
C HIS A 201 14.09 -10.62 -3.68
N VAL A 202 13.76 -9.43 -3.19
CA VAL A 202 12.99 -8.46 -3.98
C VAL A 202 13.86 -7.23 -4.22
N ILE A 203 14.03 -6.89 -5.50
CA ILE A 203 14.56 -5.60 -5.92
C ILE A 203 13.41 -4.74 -6.44
N GLU A 204 13.24 -3.56 -5.87
CA GLU A 204 12.23 -2.59 -6.30
C GLU A 204 12.93 -1.32 -6.79
N ARG A 205 12.50 -0.79 -7.93
CA ARG A 205 12.99 0.47 -8.48
C ARG A 205 11.87 1.49 -8.47
N PHE A 206 11.89 2.40 -7.50
CA PHE A 206 10.91 3.46 -7.32
C PHE A 206 11.31 4.69 -8.13
N ARG A 207 10.46 5.08 -9.08
CA ARG A 207 10.66 6.23 -9.95
C ARG A 207 9.43 7.14 -9.91
N ARG A 208 9.55 8.32 -9.31
CA ARG A 208 8.51 9.36 -9.39
C ARG A 208 8.64 10.09 -10.72
N LYS A 209 7.69 9.85 -11.64
CA LYS A 209 7.70 10.43 -13.00
C LYS A 209 7.33 11.90 -13.01
N ASP A 210 6.30 12.23 -12.24
CA ASP A 210 5.72 13.56 -12.12
C ASP A 210 5.15 13.74 -10.70
N PHE A 211 4.36 14.78 -10.48
CA PHE A 211 3.79 15.05 -9.16
C PHE A 211 2.88 13.92 -8.67
N GLY A 212 2.10 13.27 -9.53
CA GLY A 212 1.06 12.32 -9.14
C GLY A 212 1.32 10.85 -9.46
N HIS A 213 2.38 10.52 -10.19
CA HIS A 213 2.63 9.17 -10.68
C HIS A 213 4.01 8.64 -10.26
N MET A 214 3.99 7.43 -9.72
CA MET A 214 5.17 6.65 -9.37
C MET A 214 5.13 5.31 -10.08
N ASP A 215 6.24 4.95 -10.70
CA ASP A 215 6.48 3.59 -11.19
C ASP A 215 7.31 2.82 -10.16
N ILE A 216 6.93 1.56 -9.95
CA ILE A 216 7.66 0.61 -9.12
C ILE A 216 7.91 -0.61 -9.99
N GLN A 217 9.14 -0.73 -10.50
CA GLN A 217 9.56 -1.95 -11.18
C GLN A 217 10.04 -2.96 -10.15
N ILE A 218 9.69 -4.23 -10.34
CA ILE A 218 9.96 -5.31 -9.39
C ILE A 218 10.79 -6.39 -10.08
N THR A 219 11.77 -6.93 -9.39
CA THR A 219 12.54 -8.11 -9.78
C THR A 219 12.56 -9.09 -8.60
N ILE A 220 12.32 -10.36 -8.90
CA ILE A 220 12.24 -11.49 -7.98
C ILE A 220 13.03 -12.65 -8.60
#